data_AF-V6I8X1-F1
#
_entry.id   AF-V6I8X1-F1
#
_cell.length_a   1.000
_cell.length_b   1.000
_cell.length_c   1.000
_cell.angle_alpha   90.00
_cell.angle_beta   90.00
_cell.angle_gamma   90.00
#
_symmetry.space_group_name_H-M   'P 1'
#
loop_
_entity.id
_entity.type
_entity.pdbx_description
1 polymer ?
#
loop_
_entity_poly.entity_id
_entity_poly.type
_entity_poly.pdbx_seq_one_letter_code
_entity_poly.pdbx_strand_id
1 'polypeptide(L)'
;MRNSGIAAIKPFLFFGGQKISKHLPYFRGNGLEPESKALFRLVYESFFTVKDAIIPVLDLHSGFGTVDNVWWPYAFTKVPCPDISLYQKIEKHLKHHCGHIHFQYGPQSETYTTHGDLWDKLYDQYRDYHKDSRNWNSKLLPLTLEVGTWSDIKEDPFKLFRKRGIFNPASFNKIETVGRYRGFLRDFVRLGLTKPKDWEGNFVYHKKDN
;
A
#
# COMPACT_ATOMS: atom_id res chain seq x y z
N MET A 1 -7.05 10.44 -7.61
CA MET A 1 -7.19 10.66 -6.16
C MET A 1 -5.83 10.83 -5.46
N ARG A 2 -4.96 11.73 -5.95
CA ARG A 2 -3.61 11.94 -5.37
C ARG A 2 -3.53 13.18 -4.48
N ASN A 3 -4.66 13.73 -4.05
CA ASN A 3 -4.64 14.89 -3.16
C ASN A 3 -4.65 14.46 -1.69
N SER A 4 -3.49 14.11 -1.16
CA SER A 4 -3.32 13.99 0.29
C SER A 4 -3.32 15.37 0.95
N GLY A 5 -2.97 16.43 0.21
CA GLY A 5 -2.65 17.75 0.78
C GLY A 5 -1.21 17.83 1.32
N ILE A 6 -0.41 16.78 1.18
CA ILE A 6 1.01 16.74 1.53
C ILE A 6 1.84 17.28 0.36
N ALA A 7 3.00 17.87 0.63
CA ALA A 7 3.96 18.26 -0.39
C ALA A 7 5.23 17.43 -0.25
N ALA A 8 5.60 16.72 -1.32
CA ALA A 8 6.88 16.02 -1.39
C ALA A 8 8.08 16.95 -1.36
N ILE A 9 9.19 16.44 -0.80
CA ILE A 9 10.48 17.12 -0.77
C ILE A 9 11.10 17.19 -2.18
N LYS A 10 11.03 16.08 -2.94
CA LYS A 10 11.51 15.98 -4.33
C LYS A 10 10.52 15.17 -5.19
N PRO A 11 9.40 15.76 -5.62
CA PRO A 11 8.42 15.03 -6.43
C PRO A 11 8.99 14.69 -7.81
N PHE A 12 8.65 13.52 -8.34
CA PHE A 12 8.96 13.20 -9.74
C PHE A 12 8.15 14.11 -10.68
N LEU A 13 8.78 14.65 -11.73
CA LEU A 13 8.13 15.65 -12.60
C LEU A 13 6.86 15.07 -13.25
N PHE A 14 5.74 15.80 -13.16
CA PHE A 14 4.37 15.40 -13.54
C PHE A 14 3.78 14.20 -12.78
N PHE A 15 4.47 13.05 -12.72
CA PHE A 15 3.97 11.85 -12.02
C PHE A 15 3.84 12.04 -10.51
N GLY A 16 4.67 12.89 -9.91
CA GLY A 16 4.56 13.22 -8.49
C GLY A 16 3.27 13.98 -8.14
N GLY A 17 2.55 14.47 -9.14
CA GLY A 17 1.31 15.22 -9.02
C GLY A 17 1.50 16.68 -9.43
N GLN A 18 0.57 17.23 -10.21
CA GLN A 18 0.65 18.59 -10.75
C GLN A 18 -0.57 19.44 -10.38
N LYS A 19 -0.42 20.77 -10.40
CA LYS A 19 -1.49 21.76 -10.15
C LYS A 19 -1.79 22.67 -11.35
N ILE A 20 -1.21 22.39 -12.51
CA ILE A 20 -1.30 23.19 -13.74
C ILE A 20 -2.71 23.12 -14.33
N SER A 21 -3.26 21.92 -14.53
CA SER A 21 -4.58 21.75 -15.15
C SER A 21 -5.25 20.45 -14.76
N LYS A 22 -6.57 20.50 -14.52
CA LYS A 22 -7.42 19.32 -14.29
C LYS A 22 -7.56 18.40 -15.50
N HIS A 23 -7.19 18.89 -16.69
CA HIS A 23 -7.25 18.12 -17.93
C HIS A 23 -5.96 17.34 -18.19
N LEU A 24 -4.90 17.56 -17.39
CA LEU A 24 -3.66 16.80 -17.47
C LEU A 24 -3.66 15.68 -16.41
N PRO A 25 -3.00 14.54 -16.69
CA PRO A 25 -2.84 13.47 -15.72
C PRO A 25 -2.22 13.94 -14.40
N TYR A 26 -2.47 13.17 -13.34
CA TYR A 26 -1.93 13.42 -12.00
C TYR A 26 -2.26 14.81 -11.44
N PHE A 27 -3.36 15.43 -11.86
CA PHE A 27 -3.85 16.66 -11.24
C PHE A 27 -4.17 16.42 -9.77
N ARG A 28 -3.63 17.27 -8.90
CA ARG A 28 -3.75 17.18 -7.46
C ARG A 28 -5.03 17.80 -6.94
N GLY A 29 -5.81 18.54 -7.72
CA GLY A 29 -6.98 19.23 -7.17
C GLY A 29 -6.60 20.37 -6.21
N ASN A 30 -7.64 21.06 -5.72
CA ASN A 30 -7.51 22.19 -4.79
C ASN A 30 -7.85 21.83 -3.34
N GLY A 31 -8.30 20.60 -3.10
CA GLY A 31 -8.63 20.06 -1.79
C GLY A 31 -8.95 18.57 -1.87
N LEU A 32 -9.28 17.95 -0.74
CA LEU A 32 -9.75 16.57 -0.72
C LEU A 32 -11.04 16.45 -1.53
N GLU A 33 -11.07 15.52 -2.47
CA GLU A 33 -12.28 15.16 -3.21
C GLU A 33 -13.31 14.48 -2.29
N PRO A 34 -14.61 14.52 -2.61
CA PRO A 34 -15.66 13.90 -1.80
C PRO A 34 -15.40 12.43 -1.46
N GLU A 35 -14.86 11.64 -2.39
CA GLU A 35 -14.51 10.24 -2.19
C GLU A 35 -13.38 10.08 -1.18
N SER A 36 -12.37 10.94 -1.23
CA SER A 36 -11.29 10.96 -0.24
C SER A 36 -11.82 11.32 1.14
N LYS A 37 -12.76 12.26 1.25
CA LYS A 37 -13.42 12.59 2.52
C LYS A 37 -14.23 11.43 3.07
N ALA A 38 -14.97 10.73 2.20
CA ALA A 38 -15.73 9.54 2.59
C ALA A 38 -14.82 8.42 3.10
N LEU A 39 -13.69 8.17 2.42
CA LEU A 39 -12.67 7.22 2.88
C LEU A 39 -12.13 7.60 4.26
N PHE A 40 -11.76 8.87 4.45
CA PHE A 40 -11.22 9.34 5.74
C PHE A 40 -12.23 9.16 6.86
N ARG A 41 -13.50 9.49 6.61
CA ARG A 41 -14.58 9.28 7.56
C ARG A 41 -14.74 7.81 7.92
N LEU A 42 -14.76 6.92 6.92
CA LEU A 42 -14.89 5.48 7.14
C LEU A 42 -13.75 4.94 8.02
N VAL A 43 -12.50 5.30 7.69
CA VAL A 43 -11.32 4.85 8.45
C VAL A 43 -11.36 5.39 9.88
N TYR A 44 -11.73 6.66 10.06
CA TYR A 44 -11.89 7.27 11.37
C TYR A 44 -12.94 6.54 12.22
N GLU A 45 -14.17 6.42 11.71
CA GLU A 45 -15.29 5.81 12.42
C GLU A 45 -15.04 4.32 12.74
N SER A 46 -14.34 3.60 11.85
CA SER A 46 -14.15 2.15 11.99
C SER A 46 -12.95 1.77 12.86
N PHE A 47 -11.86 2.55 12.83
CA PHE A 47 -10.56 2.05 13.30
C PHE A 47 -9.86 2.93 14.36
N PHE A 48 -10.21 4.20 14.52
CA PHE A 48 -9.52 5.10 15.47
C PHE A 48 -9.80 4.76 16.94
N THR A 49 -10.75 3.88 17.24
CA THR A 49 -11.05 3.45 18.62
C THR A 49 -10.67 2.01 18.90
N VAL A 50 -10.18 1.28 17.88
CA VAL A 50 -9.78 -0.13 17.99
C VAL A 50 -8.47 -0.22 18.78
N LYS A 51 -8.50 -0.93 19.91
CA LYS A 51 -7.37 -1.09 20.84
C LYS A 51 -6.71 -2.46 20.70
N ASP A 52 -5.41 -2.51 21.01
CA ASP A 52 -4.62 -3.74 21.06
C ASP A 52 -4.66 -4.57 19.76
N ALA A 53 -4.57 -3.91 18.61
CA ALA A 53 -4.69 -4.54 17.30
C ALA A 53 -3.66 -4.04 16.27
N ILE A 54 -3.24 -4.95 15.37
CA ILE A 54 -2.71 -4.58 14.05
C ILE A 54 -3.91 -4.35 13.13
N ILE A 55 -3.97 -3.18 12.50
CA ILE A 55 -5.04 -2.78 11.58
C ILE A 55 -4.39 -2.62 10.20
N PRO A 56 -4.21 -3.72 9.46
CA PRO A 56 -3.61 -3.67 8.14
C PRO A 56 -4.65 -3.14 7.15
N VAL A 57 -4.27 -2.19 6.30
CA VAL A 57 -5.13 -1.69 5.23
C VAL A 57 -4.43 -1.92 3.91
N LEU A 58 -5.10 -2.58 2.97
CA LEU A 58 -4.55 -2.83 1.64
C LEU A 58 -5.24 -1.94 0.62
N ASP A 59 -4.46 -1.14 -0.07
CA ASP A 59 -4.89 -0.43 -1.27
C ASP A 59 -4.36 -1.15 -2.52
N LEU A 60 -5.25 -1.44 -3.45
CA LEU A 60 -4.93 -2.22 -4.65
C LEU A 60 -4.81 -1.28 -5.83
N HIS A 61 -3.61 -1.21 -6.39
CA HIS A 61 -3.33 -0.43 -7.58
C HIS A 61 -2.86 -1.33 -8.70
N SER A 62 -3.08 -0.87 -9.92
CA SER A 62 -2.48 -1.45 -11.11
C SER A 62 -1.69 -0.36 -11.79
N GLY A 63 -0.46 -0.64 -12.16
CA GLY A 63 0.37 0.39 -12.77
C GLY A 63 1.57 -0.15 -13.53
N PHE A 64 2.54 0.75 -13.64
CA PHE A 64 3.67 0.64 -14.55
C PHE A 64 4.77 -0.20 -13.91
N GLY A 65 5.25 -1.23 -14.61
CA GLY A 65 6.33 -2.09 -14.11
C GLY A 65 6.08 -3.57 -14.33
N THR A 66 7.15 -4.35 -14.21
CA THR A 66 7.13 -5.81 -14.40
C THR A 66 7.13 -6.60 -13.09
N VAL A 67 7.24 -5.90 -11.96
CA VAL A 67 7.32 -6.48 -10.61
C VAL A 67 6.19 -5.90 -9.78
N ASP A 68 5.48 -6.78 -9.08
CA ASP A 68 4.46 -6.37 -8.13
C ASP A 68 5.14 -5.82 -6.88
N ASN A 69 4.73 -4.63 -6.45
CA ASN A 69 5.29 -3.98 -5.27
C ASN A 69 4.28 -3.92 -4.13
N VAL A 70 4.75 -4.17 -2.92
CA VAL A 70 4.02 -3.97 -1.67
C VAL A 70 4.67 -2.80 -0.94
N TRP A 71 4.09 -1.62 -1.09
CA TRP A 71 4.61 -0.37 -0.57
C TRP A 71 4.03 -0.02 0.80
N TRP A 72 4.88 0.51 1.67
CA TRP A 72 4.46 1.19 2.91
C TRP A 72 4.83 2.69 2.89
N PRO A 73 4.33 3.49 3.84
CA PRO A 73 4.66 4.90 3.94
C PRO A 73 6.15 5.19 4.17
N TYR A 74 6.72 6.29 3.68
CA TYR A 74 6.03 7.40 3.06
C TYR A 74 6.18 7.42 1.54
N ALA A 75 5.19 8.00 0.84
CA ALA A 75 5.30 8.34 -0.57
C ALA A 75 5.93 9.73 -0.78
N PHE A 76 5.79 10.66 0.17
CA PHE A 76 6.25 12.05 0.04
C PHE A 76 7.71 12.34 0.41
N THR A 77 8.36 11.40 1.08
CA THR A 77 9.72 11.57 1.60
C THR A 77 10.45 10.23 1.65
N LYS A 78 11.78 10.28 1.52
CA LYS A 78 12.67 9.14 1.79
C LYS A 78 13.01 8.99 3.28
N VAL A 79 12.55 9.91 4.12
CA VAL A 79 12.64 9.74 5.58
C VAL A 79 11.79 8.51 5.95
N PRO A 80 12.35 7.53 6.68
CA PRO A 80 11.60 6.37 7.14
C PRO A 80 10.35 6.76 7.95
N CYS A 81 9.25 6.04 7.76
CA CYS A 81 8.09 6.19 8.64
C CYS A 81 8.42 5.66 10.06
N PRO A 82 7.76 6.18 11.11
CA PRO A 82 8.01 5.78 12.49
C PRO A 82 7.89 4.27 12.75
N ASP A 83 7.00 3.58 12.04
CA ASP A 83 6.78 2.13 12.19
C ASP A 83 7.59 1.28 11.18
N ILE A 84 8.65 1.83 10.55
CA ILE A 84 9.45 1.10 9.55
C ILE A 84 9.95 -0.27 10.05
N SER A 85 10.32 -0.38 11.33
CA SER A 85 10.80 -1.64 11.90
C SER A 85 9.69 -2.71 11.93
N LEU A 86 8.44 -2.32 12.18
CA LEU A 86 7.28 -3.20 12.14
C LEU A 86 6.96 -3.61 10.70
N TYR A 87 7.01 -2.67 9.75
CA TYR A 87 6.86 -2.97 8.34
C TYR A 87 7.90 -3.97 7.83
N GLN A 88 9.17 -3.82 8.22
CA GLN A 88 10.23 -4.77 7.86
C GLN A 88 10.03 -6.16 8.48
N LYS A 89 9.44 -6.26 9.68
CA LYS A 89 9.07 -7.55 10.27
C LYS A 89 7.92 -8.20 9.50
N ILE A 90 6.90 -7.42 9.12
CA ILE A 90 5.78 -7.88 8.29
C ILE A 90 6.26 -8.31 6.90
N GLU A 91 7.18 -7.55 6.28
CA GLU A 91 7.86 -7.94 5.04
C GLU A 91 8.49 -9.32 5.18
N LYS A 92 9.38 -9.49 6.18
CA LYS A 92 10.09 -10.77 6.38
C LYS A 92 9.10 -11.91 6.58
N HIS A 93 8.02 -11.68 7.33
CA HIS A 93 6.97 -12.64 7.55
C HIS A 93 6.26 -13.02 6.24
N LEU A 94 5.71 -12.05 5.51
CA LEU A 94 5.01 -12.31 4.25
C LEU A 94 5.93 -12.97 3.21
N LYS A 95 7.16 -12.44 3.07
CA LYS A 95 8.12 -12.89 2.07
C LYS A 95 8.66 -14.29 2.35
N HIS A 96 9.19 -14.52 3.56
CA HIS A 96 9.92 -15.75 3.86
C HIS A 96 9.08 -16.80 4.58
N HIS A 97 8.20 -16.39 5.49
CA HIS A 97 7.40 -17.33 6.26
C HIS A 97 6.13 -17.74 5.51
N CYS A 98 5.44 -16.81 4.84
CA CYS A 98 4.25 -17.12 4.04
C CYS A 98 4.57 -17.49 2.58
N GLY A 99 5.83 -17.31 2.15
CA GLY A 99 6.29 -17.69 0.81
C GLY A 99 5.96 -16.68 -0.30
N HIS A 100 5.58 -15.45 0.04
CA HIS A 100 5.25 -14.40 -0.93
C HIS A 100 6.51 -13.71 -1.49
N ILE A 101 7.43 -14.51 -2.04
CA ILE A 101 8.77 -14.09 -2.49
C ILE A 101 8.77 -13.25 -3.78
N HIS A 102 7.68 -13.31 -4.55
CA HIS A 102 7.57 -12.67 -5.86
C HIS A 102 7.26 -11.18 -5.81
N PHE A 103 6.90 -10.67 -4.63
CA PHE A 103 6.63 -9.25 -4.43
C PHE A 103 7.90 -8.52 -3.97
N GLN A 104 8.09 -7.31 -4.46
CA GLN A 104 9.09 -6.39 -3.93
C GLN A 104 8.46 -5.56 -2.80
N TYR A 105 9.14 -5.48 -1.67
CA TYR A 105 8.65 -4.75 -0.50
C TYR A 105 9.53 -3.52 -0.26
N GLY A 106 8.96 -2.44 0.26
CA GLY A 106 9.70 -1.22 0.55
C GLY A 106 8.83 0.02 0.78
N PRO A 107 9.44 1.16 1.13
CA PRO A 107 8.74 2.44 1.11
C PRO A 107 8.37 2.80 -0.33
N GLN A 108 7.18 3.40 -0.55
CA GLN A 108 6.81 3.86 -1.90
C GLN A 108 7.84 4.84 -2.49
N SER A 109 8.40 5.72 -1.64
CA SER A 109 9.35 6.75 -2.04
C SER A 109 10.68 6.22 -2.61
N GLU A 110 11.00 4.94 -2.41
CA GLU A 110 12.18 4.33 -3.03
C GLU A 110 11.99 4.06 -4.53
N THR A 111 10.77 3.78 -4.98
CA THR A 111 10.47 3.68 -6.41
C THR A 111 10.40 5.08 -7.03
N TYR A 112 9.57 5.95 -6.46
CA TYR A 112 9.47 7.36 -6.83
C TYR A 112 8.70 8.13 -5.75
N THR A 113 9.06 9.39 -5.56
CA THR A 113 8.37 10.27 -4.61
C THR A 113 7.17 10.95 -5.27
N THR A 114 6.02 10.94 -4.61
CA THR A 114 4.81 11.70 -5.00
C THR A 114 4.48 12.75 -3.96
N HIS A 115 3.57 13.69 -4.22
CA HIS A 115 3.11 14.65 -3.20
C HIS A 115 2.23 14.01 -2.11
N GLY A 116 2.69 12.89 -1.55
CA GLY A 116 1.99 12.03 -0.61
C GLY A 116 0.77 11.35 -1.22
N ASP A 117 0.46 10.16 -0.72
CA ASP A 117 -0.82 9.52 -1.00
C ASP A 117 -1.80 9.73 0.18
N LEU A 118 -3.04 9.26 0.01
CA LEU A 118 -4.06 9.39 1.06
C LEU A 118 -3.65 8.64 2.34
N TRP A 119 -2.85 7.59 2.20
CA TRP A 119 -2.43 6.73 3.29
C TRP A 119 -1.33 7.35 4.14
N ASP A 120 -0.37 8.07 3.56
CA ASP A 120 0.61 8.89 4.28
C ASP A 120 -0.12 9.81 5.28
N LYS A 121 -1.16 10.50 4.80
CA LYS A 121 -1.94 11.41 5.64
C LYS A 121 -2.77 10.69 6.70
N LEU A 122 -3.46 9.61 6.34
CA LEU A 122 -4.27 8.86 7.31
C LEU A 122 -3.40 8.22 8.39
N TYR A 123 -2.24 7.72 8.01
CA TYR A 123 -1.24 7.14 8.92
C TYR A 123 -0.75 8.19 9.93
N ASP A 124 -0.34 9.37 9.45
CA ASP A 124 0.09 10.45 10.34
C ASP A 124 -1.04 10.95 11.22
N GLN A 125 -2.25 11.15 10.67
CA GLN A 125 -3.42 11.56 11.44
C GLN A 125 -3.78 10.55 12.55
N TYR A 126 -3.74 9.25 12.27
CA TYR A 126 -3.99 8.22 13.27
C TYR A 126 -2.95 8.29 14.39
N ARG A 127 -1.67 8.39 14.05
CA ARG A 127 -0.60 8.49 15.05
C ARG A 127 -0.72 9.76 15.89
N ASP A 128 -0.97 10.90 15.26
CA ASP A 128 -1.09 12.19 15.95
C ASP A 128 -2.31 12.21 16.88
N TYR A 129 -3.43 11.61 16.47
CA TYR A 129 -4.64 11.50 17.30
C TYR A 129 -4.38 10.70 18.60
N HIS A 130 -3.44 9.75 18.56
CA HIS A 130 -3.13 8.89 19.71
C HIS A 130 -1.85 9.23 20.46
N LYS A 131 -1.09 10.25 20.04
CA LYS A 131 0.23 10.56 20.60
C LYS A 131 0.25 10.79 22.13
N ASP A 132 -0.83 11.35 22.68
CA ASP A 132 -0.95 11.70 24.10
C ASP A 132 -1.63 10.59 24.93
N SER A 133 -2.05 9.50 24.27
CA SER A 133 -2.71 8.37 24.94
C SER A 133 -1.68 7.43 25.57
N ARG A 134 -1.58 7.46 26.91
CA ARG A 134 -0.58 6.72 27.70
C ARG A 134 -0.49 5.20 27.49
N ASN A 135 -1.51 4.58 26.89
CA ASN A 135 -1.56 3.13 26.65
C ASN A 135 -2.03 2.79 25.22
N TRP A 136 -1.81 3.68 24.24
CA TRP A 136 -2.16 3.38 22.87
C TRP A 136 -1.06 2.57 22.19
N ASN A 137 -1.37 1.31 21.86
CA ASN A 137 -0.44 0.40 21.20
C ASN A 137 -0.89 -0.02 19.79
N SER A 138 -2.16 0.18 19.43
CA SER A 138 -2.69 -0.21 18.12
C SER A 138 -1.94 0.45 16.97
N LYS A 139 -1.82 -0.28 15.86
CA LYS A 139 -1.08 0.15 14.68
C LYS A 139 -1.97 0.11 13.44
N LEU A 140 -2.31 1.28 12.91
CA LEU A 140 -2.85 1.41 11.56
C LEU A 140 -1.69 1.29 10.57
N LEU A 141 -1.70 0.24 9.75
CA LEU A 141 -0.63 -0.08 8.82
C LEU A 141 -1.17 -0.09 7.39
N PRO A 142 -1.24 1.06 6.72
CA PRO A 142 -1.57 1.08 5.31
C PRO A 142 -0.42 0.48 4.49
N LEU A 143 -0.80 -0.30 3.49
CA LEU A 143 0.04 -0.96 2.52
C LEU A 143 -0.62 -0.82 1.14
N THR A 144 0.19 -0.58 0.12
CA THR A 144 -0.27 -0.50 -1.27
C THR A 144 0.29 -1.68 -2.04
N LEU A 145 -0.55 -2.52 -2.63
CA LEU A 145 -0.12 -3.52 -3.60
C LEU A 145 -0.28 -2.92 -5.01
N GLU A 146 0.85 -2.51 -5.58
CA GLU A 146 0.97 -2.08 -6.98
C GLU A 146 1.21 -3.32 -7.86
N VAL A 147 0.21 -3.68 -8.65
CA VAL A 147 0.28 -4.78 -9.62
C VAL A 147 0.97 -4.30 -10.90
N GLY A 148 2.07 -4.95 -11.26
CA GLY A 148 2.86 -4.67 -12.45
C GLY A 148 2.16 -5.18 -13.71
N THR A 149 1.63 -4.27 -14.53
CA THR A 149 0.90 -4.64 -15.76
C THR A 149 1.78 -4.67 -17.01
N TRP A 150 3.06 -4.29 -16.91
CA TRP A 150 3.93 -4.15 -18.08
C TRP A 150 4.64 -5.43 -18.52
N SER A 151 4.69 -6.46 -17.66
CA SER A 151 5.21 -7.79 -18.05
C SER A 151 4.46 -8.31 -19.27
N ASP A 152 3.14 -8.12 -19.30
CA ASP A 152 2.28 -8.51 -20.41
C ASP A 152 2.48 -7.69 -21.69
N ILE A 153 2.90 -6.43 -21.57
CA ILE A 153 3.17 -5.55 -22.73
C ILE A 153 4.49 -5.92 -23.38
N LYS A 154 5.48 -6.36 -22.59
CA LYS A 154 6.74 -6.89 -23.13
C LYS A 154 6.50 -8.15 -23.97
N GLU A 155 5.56 -9.00 -23.55
CA GLU A 155 5.18 -10.24 -24.24
C GLU A 155 4.26 -10.00 -25.45
N ASP A 156 3.35 -9.01 -25.39
CA ASP A 156 2.50 -8.61 -26.52
C ASP A 156 2.39 -7.06 -26.61
N PRO A 157 3.23 -6.40 -27.43
CA PRO A 157 3.19 -4.95 -27.61
C PRO A 157 1.87 -4.44 -28.21
N PHE A 158 1.15 -5.28 -28.96
CA PHE A 158 -0.13 -4.92 -29.57
C PHE A 158 -1.28 -4.90 -28.56
N LYS A 159 -1.06 -5.41 -27.34
CA LYS A 159 -2.02 -5.41 -26.23
C LYS A 159 -2.41 -3.99 -25.78
N LEU A 160 -1.53 -3.00 -25.98
CA LEU A 160 -1.78 -1.57 -25.75
C LEU A 160 -2.91 -1.00 -26.63
N PHE A 161 -3.13 -1.56 -27.82
CA PHE A 161 -4.16 -1.10 -28.77
C PHE A 161 -5.52 -1.78 -28.56
N ARG A 162 -5.61 -2.78 -27.66
CA ARG A 162 -6.85 -3.48 -27.34
C ARG A 162 -7.50 -2.84 -26.11
N LYS A 163 -8.67 -2.21 -26.27
CA LYS A 163 -9.44 -1.54 -25.19
C LYS A 163 -9.65 -2.35 -23.90
N ARG A 164 -9.52 -3.69 -23.94
CA ARG A 164 -9.66 -4.61 -22.80
C ARG A 164 -8.39 -5.42 -22.46
N GLY A 165 -7.28 -5.19 -23.16
CA GLY A 165 -6.08 -6.02 -23.08
C GLY A 165 -5.09 -5.63 -21.98
N ILE A 166 -5.05 -4.36 -21.58
CA ILE A 166 -3.98 -3.82 -20.71
C ILE A 166 -4.03 -4.42 -19.28
N PHE A 167 -5.21 -4.84 -18.81
CA PHE A 167 -5.40 -5.34 -17.43
C PHE A 167 -5.70 -6.84 -17.35
N ASN A 168 -5.73 -7.57 -18.47
CA ASN A 168 -6.10 -8.98 -18.48
C ASN A 168 -4.84 -9.84 -18.67
N PRO A 169 -4.42 -10.63 -17.65
CA PRO A 169 -3.20 -11.42 -17.74
C PRO A 169 -3.21 -12.35 -18.96
N ALA A 170 -2.05 -12.58 -19.58
CA ALA A 170 -1.93 -13.56 -20.65
C ALA A 170 -2.45 -14.93 -20.19
N SER A 171 -3.19 -15.63 -21.06
CA SER A 171 -3.95 -16.84 -20.70
C SER A 171 -3.09 -17.99 -20.17
N PHE A 172 -1.79 -18.03 -20.52
CA PHE A 172 -0.92 -19.16 -20.20
C PHE A 172 -0.53 -19.27 -18.72
N ASN A 173 -0.57 -18.17 -17.94
CA ASN A 173 -0.18 -18.15 -16.51
C ASN A 173 -1.28 -17.66 -15.55
N LYS A 174 -2.53 -17.55 -16.01
CA LYS A 174 -3.62 -16.95 -15.23
C LYS A 174 -3.87 -17.66 -13.89
N ILE A 175 -3.79 -19.00 -13.85
CA ILE A 175 -4.02 -19.79 -12.63
C ILE A 175 -2.94 -19.50 -11.59
N GLU A 176 -1.67 -19.47 -12.00
CA GLU A 176 -0.54 -19.19 -11.10
C GLU A 176 -0.61 -17.75 -10.57
N THR A 177 -0.85 -16.77 -11.44
CA THR A 177 -1.00 -15.36 -11.07
C THR A 177 -2.14 -15.17 -10.07
N VAL A 178 -3.31 -15.76 -10.33
CA VAL A 178 -4.44 -15.72 -9.39
C VAL A 178 -4.10 -16.43 -8.08
N GLY A 179 -3.42 -17.57 -8.14
CA GLY A 179 -2.95 -18.30 -6.96
C GLY A 179 -2.05 -17.47 -6.06
N ARG A 180 -1.09 -16.75 -6.66
CA ARG A 180 -0.15 -15.86 -5.98
C ARG A 180 -0.88 -14.73 -5.24
N TYR A 181 -1.76 -13.99 -5.92
CA TYR A 181 -2.50 -12.90 -5.27
C TYR A 181 -3.48 -13.42 -4.21
N ARG A 182 -4.18 -14.52 -4.46
CA ARG A 182 -5.08 -15.12 -3.46
C ARG A 182 -4.33 -15.56 -2.21
N GLY A 183 -3.15 -16.17 -2.38
CA GLY A 183 -2.26 -16.55 -1.29
C GLY A 183 -1.83 -15.33 -0.48
N PHE A 184 -1.37 -14.28 -1.17
CA PHE A 184 -0.97 -13.02 -0.55
C PHE A 184 -2.11 -12.38 0.23
N LEU A 185 -3.28 -12.19 -0.38
CA LEU A 185 -4.46 -11.57 0.25
C LEU A 185 -4.92 -12.35 1.48
N ARG A 186 -4.90 -13.68 1.44
CA ARG A 186 -5.23 -14.51 2.60
C ARG A 186 -4.31 -14.21 3.78
N ASP A 187 -3.00 -14.21 3.55
CA ASP A 187 -2.04 -14.02 4.64
C ASP A 187 -1.94 -12.55 5.08
N PHE A 188 -2.19 -11.60 4.17
CA PHE A 188 -2.38 -10.19 4.50
C PHE A 188 -3.55 -9.98 5.48
N VAL A 189 -4.73 -10.55 5.19
CA VAL A 189 -5.90 -10.42 6.08
C VAL A 189 -5.62 -11.02 7.46
N ARG A 190 -4.83 -12.10 7.53
CA ARG A 190 -4.41 -12.72 8.79
C ARG A 190 -3.53 -11.83 9.66
N LEU A 191 -2.84 -10.82 9.09
CA LEU A 191 -2.13 -9.83 9.90
C LEU A 191 -3.09 -9.11 10.87
N GLY A 192 -4.35 -8.91 10.48
CA GLY A 192 -5.38 -8.29 11.33
C GLY A 192 -5.80 -9.14 12.53
N LEU A 193 -5.39 -10.40 12.59
CA LEU A 193 -5.59 -11.28 13.75
C LEU A 193 -4.45 -11.16 14.78
N THR A 194 -3.39 -10.41 14.45
CA THR A 194 -2.22 -10.22 15.30
C THR A 194 -2.30 -8.92 16.11
N LYS A 195 -1.51 -8.86 17.17
CA LYS A 195 -1.40 -7.73 18.09
C LYS A 195 0.00 -7.12 17.99
N PRO A 196 0.18 -5.83 18.34
CA PRO A 196 1.50 -5.19 18.35
C PRO A 196 2.58 -5.99 19.08
N LYS A 197 2.24 -6.55 20.24
CA LYS A 197 3.14 -7.38 21.05
C LYS A 197 3.65 -8.65 20.35
N ASP A 198 2.87 -9.20 19.43
CA ASP A 198 3.25 -10.41 18.70
C ASP A 198 4.48 -10.13 17.82
N TRP A 199 4.66 -8.87 17.42
CA TRP A 199 5.75 -8.39 16.57
C TRP A 199 6.93 -7.80 17.35
N GLU A 200 6.94 -7.85 18.68
CA GLU A 200 8.05 -7.30 19.49
C GLU A 200 9.28 -8.22 19.48
N GLY A 201 9.12 -9.53 19.22
CA GLY A 201 10.19 -10.53 19.10
C GLY A 201 10.40 -11.10 17.68
N ASN A 202 11.03 -12.29 17.58
CA ASN A 202 11.08 -13.09 16.35
C ASN A 202 9.71 -13.76 16.15
N PHE A 203 8.74 -13.01 15.61
CA PHE A 203 7.41 -13.53 15.34
C PHE A 203 7.45 -14.66 14.29
N VAL A 204 6.94 -15.83 14.67
CA VAL A 204 6.68 -16.96 13.77
C VAL A 204 5.20 -17.29 13.93
N TYR A 205 4.37 -16.89 12.96
CA TYR A 205 2.96 -17.30 12.94
C TYR A 205 2.91 -18.78 12.60
N HIS A 206 2.75 -19.65 13.59
CA HIS A 206 2.52 -21.06 13.31
C HIS A 206 1.18 -21.21 12.59
N LYS A 207 1.24 -21.59 11.31
CA LYS A 207 0.08 -22.06 10.55
C LYS A 207 -0.51 -23.22 11.35
N LYS A 208 -1.69 -23.04 11.94
CA LYS A 208 -2.47 -24.20 12.40
C LYS A 208 -2.88 -24.95 11.15
N ASP A 209 -2.25 -26.09 10.91
CA ASP A 209 -2.73 -27.07 9.95
C ASP A 209 -4.05 -27.60 10.51
N ASN A 210 -5.15 -27.20 9.86
CA ASN A 210 -6.43 -27.88 9.93
C ASN A 210 -6.62 -28.61 8.61
#